data_AF-A0A7C3C0L3-F1
#
_entry.id   AF-A0A7C3C0L3-F1
#
_cell.length_a   1.000
_cell.length_b   1.000
_cell.length_c   1.000
_cell.angle_alpha   90.00
_cell.angle_beta   90.00
_cell.angle_gamma   90.00
#
_symmetry.space_group_name_H-M   'P 1'
#
loop_
_entity.id
_entity.type
_entity.pdbx_description
1 polymer ?
#
loop_
_entity_poly.entity_id
_entity_poly.type
_entity_poly.pdbx_seq_one_letter_code
_entity_poly.pdbx_strand_id
1 'polypeptide(L)' 'MREVAVIGVGSTVFGKFPERLVKDMGSDAVWAAVEDAGISPKDIQVAYAATSFGANVVGERILSVAGIS' A
#
# COMPACT_ATOMS: atom_id res chain seq x y z
N MET A 1 23.66 -13.18 -6.25
CA MET A 1 22.38 -12.86 -5.58
C MET A 1 22.63 -11.69 -4.64
N ARG A 2 21.71 -10.72 -4.50
CA ARG A 2 21.87 -9.62 -3.53
C ARG A 2 21.10 -9.94 -2.25
N GLU A 3 21.58 -9.43 -1.13
CA GLU A 3 20.85 -9.46 0.15
C GLU A 3 19.56 -8.63 0.03
N VAL A 4 18.48 -9.11 0.66
CA VAL A 4 17.17 -8.45 0.68
C VAL A 4 16.61 -8.53 2.09
N ALA A 5 16.03 -7.43 2.57
CA ALA A 5 15.40 -7.33 3.88
C ALA A 5 13.97 -6.77 3.75
N VAL A 6 13.09 -7.18 4.66
CA VAL A 6 11.80 -6.51 4.90
C VAL A 6 12.04 -5.46 5.96
N ILE A 7 11.86 -4.19 5.61
CA ILE A 7 12.16 -3.07 6.50
C ILE A 7 10.91 -2.46 7.15
N GLY A 8 9.71 -2.79 6.67
CA GLY A 8 8.46 -2.36 7.29
C GLY A 8 7.25 -3.16 6.82
N VAL A 9 6.21 -3.21 7.64
CA VAL A 9 4.95 -3.92 7.38
C VAL A 9 3.74 -3.08 7.80
N GLY A 10 2.61 -3.26 7.10
CA GLY A 10 1.39 -2.51 7.37
C GLY A 10 0.14 -3.28 6.96
N SER A 11 -0.92 -3.15 7.74
CA SER A 11 -2.22 -3.77 7.47
C SER A 11 -3.34 -2.87 7.98
N THR A 12 -4.51 -2.98 7.35
CA THR A 12 -5.76 -2.51 7.95
C THR A 12 -6.33 -3.54 8.90
N VAL A 13 -7.27 -3.11 9.75
CA VAL A 13 -8.08 -4.02 10.56
C VAL A 13 -8.97 -4.84 9.63
N PHE A 14 -9.00 -6.15 9.80
CA PHE A 14 -9.90 -7.02 9.04
C PHE A 14 -11.34 -6.86 9.52
N GLY A 15 -12.27 -6.65 8.59
CA GLY A 15 -13.66 -6.39 8.95
C GLY A 15 -14.56 -6.04 7.76
N LYS A 16 -15.81 -5.70 8.08
CA LYS A 16 -16.81 -5.25 7.10
C LYS A 16 -16.84 -3.72 7.10
N PHE A 17 -16.45 -3.11 5.98
CA PHE A 17 -16.42 -1.66 5.83
C PHE A 17 -17.25 -1.23 4.62
N PRO A 18 -18.59 -1.27 4.70
CA PRO A 18 -19.46 -0.95 3.56
C PRO A 18 -19.30 0.50 3.08
N GLU A 19 -18.87 1.40 3.96
CA GLU A 19 -18.69 2.82 3.65
C GLU A 19 -17.27 3.19 3.19
N ARG A 20 -16.32 2.24 3.22
CA ARG A 20 -14.92 2.51 2.85
C ARG A 20 -14.60 1.92 1.50
N LEU A 21 -13.85 2.67 0.70
CA LEU A 21 -13.35 2.17 -0.58
C LEU A 21 -12.06 1.38 -0.37
N VAL A 22 -11.85 0.38 -1.22
CA VAL A 22 -10.62 -0.43 -1.22
C VAL A 22 -9.36 0.43 -1.39
N LYS A 23 -9.45 1.53 -2.16
CA LYS A 23 -8.32 2.46 -2.33
C LYS A 23 -7.89 3.12 -1.03
N ASP A 24 -8.85 3.47 -0.16
CA ASP A 24 -8.58 4.16 1.08
C ASP A 24 -7.98 3.18 2.10
N MET A 25 -8.55 1.98 2.19
CA MET A 25 -8.00 0.91 3.03
C MET A 25 -6.60 0.48 2.58
N GLY A 26 -6.38 0.38 1.27
CA GLY A 26 -5.06 0.09 0.72
C GLY A 26 -4.06 1.19 1.03
N SER A 27 -4.47 2.46 0.92
CA SER A 27 -3.58 3.59 1.22
C SER A 27 -3.20 3.63 2.69
N ASP A 28 -4.12 3.35 3.62
CA ASP A 28 -3.81 3.26 5.04
C ASP A 28 -2.76 2.17 5.33
N ALA A 29 -2.91 0.99 4.71
CA ALA A 29 -1.96 -0.10 4.87
C ALA A 29 -0.58 0.25 4.31
N VAL A 30 -0.52 0.95 3.17
CA VAL A 30 0.74 1.42 2.58
C VAL A 30 1.42 2.44 3.49
N TRP A 31 0.68 3.43 4.00
CA TRP A 31 1.25 4.43 4.91
C TRP A 31 1.79 3.80 6.20
N ALA A 32 1.06 2.87 6.80
CA ALA A 32 1.54 2.14 7.97
C ALA A 32 2.87 1.40 7.69
N ALA A 33 3.01 0.78 6.52
CA ALA A 33 4.24 0.08 6.14
C ALA A 33 5.41 1.05 5.89
N VAL A 34 5.15 2.22 5.30
CA VAL A 34 6.16 3.26 5.06
C VAL A 34 6.63 3.89 6.37
N GLU A 35 5.69 4.16 7.28
CA GLU A 35 5.99 4.67 8.62
C GLU A 35 6.82 3.68 9.44
N ASP A 36 6.45 2.40 9.44
CA ASP A 36 7.21 1.32 10.12
C ASP A 36 8.62 1.18 9.53
N ALA A 37 8.76 1.37 8.21
CA ALA A 37 10.06 1.36 7.53
C ALA A 37 10.93 2.60 7.81
N GLY A 38 10.35 3.71 8.28
CA GLY A 38 11.06 4.96 8.54
C GLY A 38 11.66 5.60 7.27
N ILE A 39 11.07 5.36 6.10
CA ILE A 39 11.54 5.90 4.81
C ILE A 39 10.59 6.97 4.26
N SER A 40 11.06 7.71 3.25
CA SER A 40 10.17 8.57 2.47
C SER A 40 9.49 7.75 1.36
N PRO A 41 8.21 7.99 1.03
CA PRO A 41 7.58 7.39 -0.16
C PRO A 41 8.36 7.64 -1.46
N LYS A 42 9.12 8.74 -1.53
CA LYS A 42 9.97 9.09 -2.69
C LYS A 42 11.17 8.15 -2.88
N ASP A 43 11.53 7.39 -1.85
CA ASP A 43 12.61 6.39 -1.91
C ASP A 43 12.12 5.09 -2.58
N ILE A 44 10.80 4.92 -2.77
CA ILE A 44 10.19 3.75 -3.40
C ILE A 44 10.29 3.89 -4.92
N GLN A 45 11.12 3.05 -5.53
CA GLN A 45 11.33 3.06 -6.98
C GLN A 45 10.25 2.31 -7.76
N VAL A 46 9.68 1.27 -7.14
CA VAL A 46 8.69 0.40 -7.76
C VAL A 46 7.76 -0.12 -6.68
N ALA A 47 6.46 -0.16 -6.98
CA ALA A 47 5.46 -0.77 -6.14
C ALA A 47 4.57 -1.72 -6.96
N TYR A 48 4.15 -2.81 -6.32
CA TYR A 48 3.26 -3.80 -6.89
C TYR A 48 2.04 -3.95 -6.00
N ALA A 49 0.86 -4.02 -6.61
CA ALA A 49 -0.40 -4.21 -5.90
C ALA A 49 -1.24 -5.27 -6.62
N ALA A 50 -1.93 -6.09 -5.84
CA ALA A 50 -2.79 -7.15 -6.34
C ALA A 50 -4.18 -7.09 -5.69
N THR A 51 -5.21 -7.43 -6.45
CA THR A 51 -6.59 -7.52 -5.97
C THR A 51 -7.33 -8.61 -6.74
N SER A 52 -8.18 -9.38 -6.04
CA SER A 52 -8.94 -10.48 -6.65
C SER A 52 -10.35 -10.08 -7.09
N PHE A 53 -10.96 -9.09 -6.42
CA PHE A 53 -12.34 -8.65 -6.68
C PHE A 53 -12.44 -7.12 -6.77
N GLY A 54 -11.32 -6.46 -7.05
CA GLY A 54 -11.27 -5.00 -7.21
C GLY A 54 -11.67 -4.56 -8.61
N ALA A 55 -12.00 -3.29 -8.73
CA ALA A 55 -12.15 -2.63 -10.02
C ALA A 55 -10.79 -2.54 -10.76
N ASN A 56 -10.85 -2.16 -12.04
CA ASN A 56 -9.64 -1.90 -12.82
C ASN A 56 -8.78 -0.83 -12.15
N VAL A 57 -7.45 -0.99 -12.22
CA VAL A 57 -6.48 0.04 -11.84
C VAL A 57 -6.52 0.41 -10.33
N VAL A 58 -7.09 -0.45 -9.48
CA VAL A 58 -7.16 -0.21 -8.02
C VAL A 58 -5.77 -0.07 -7.40
N GLY A 59 -4.78 -0.83 -7.86
CA GLY A 59 -3.40 -0.74 -7.38
C GLY A 59 -2.79 0.65 -7.58
N GLU A 60 -2.87 1.18 -8.79
CA GLU A 60 -2.39 2.54 -9.11
C GLU A 60 -3.17 3.61 -8.32
N ARG A 61 -4.47 3.42 -8.09
CA ARG A 61 -5.26 4.32 -7.23
C ARG A 61 -4.84 4.30 -5.77
N ILE A 62 -4.39 3.15 -5.24
CA ILE A 62 -3.86 3.04 -3.89
C ILE A 62 -2.52 3.78 -3.80
N LEU A 63 -1.62 3.53 -4.75
CA LEU A 63 -0.26 4.05 -4.75
C LEU A 63 -0.20 5.56 -5.01
N SER A 64 -1.03 6.07 -5.93
CA SER A 64 -1.13 7.52 -6.19
C SER A 64 -1.60 8.31 -4.96
N VAL A 65 -2.50 7.76 -4.15
CA VAL A 65 -2.93 8.38 -2.88
C VAL A 65 -1.81 8.32 -1.83
N ALA A 66 -0.98 7.29 -1.85
CA ALA A 66 0.22 7.18 -1.01
C ALA A 66 1.40 8.06 -1.48
N GLY A 67 1.24 8.81 -2.59
CA GLY A 67 2.30 9.65 -3.15
C GLY A 67 3.42 8.87 -3.83
N ILE A 68 3.16 7.61 -4.19
CA ILE A 68 4.07 6.73 -4.93
C ILE A 68 3.63 6.77 -6.40
N SER A 69 4.41 7.47 -7.23
CA SER A 69 4.15 7.67 -8.66
C SER A 69 5.41 7.45 -9.48
#